data_AF-A0A1C5GCW0-F1
#
_entry.id   AF-A0A1C5GCW0-F1
#
_cell.length_a   1.000
_cell.length_b   1.000
_cell.length_c   1.000
_cell.angle_alpha   90.00
_cell.angle_beta   90.00
_cell.angle_gamma   90.00
#
_symmetry.space_group_name_H-M   'P 1'
#
loop_
_entity.id
_entity.type
_entity.pdbx_description
1 polymer ?
#
loop_
_entity_poly.entity_id
_entity_poly.type
_entity_poly.pdbx_seq_one_letter_code
_entity_poly.pdbx_strand_id
1 'polypeptide(L)'
;MSVSGLVNAPERSAPAPARPERGKRVLDVTVAIALLVLTAPVLAVVAALVAVGLGRPVLFRQCRAGRHGLPFELVKFRTMRPMDARRGLVTDAERLTPLGRWLRATSLDELPTLWNVLRGDMSLVGPRPLLPEYLTRYSPTQARRHEVRPGVTGLAQVRGRNSLSWEDKLELDVTYVDTRNLRLDLAILGATVRTVLRREGISANGSATAPEFLGSPR
;
A
#
# COMPACT_ATOMS: atom_id res chain seq x y z
N MET A 1 18.10 -3.81 51.80
CA MET A 1 17.02 -4.80 51.55
C MET A 1 15.98 -4.09 50.70
N SER A 2 16.02 -4.26 49.37
CA SER A 2 15.11 -5.11 48.55
C SER A 2 13.63 -4.77 48.82
N VAL A 3 12.82 -4.36 47.85
CA VAL A 3 12.30 -5.26 46.79
C VAL A 3 12.12 -4.53 45.44
N SER A 4 12.70 -5.13 44.41
CA SER A 4 12.50 -4.84 42.99
C SER A 4 11.16 -5.45 42.54
N GLY A 5 10.22 -4.60 42.12
CA GLY A 5 8.98 -5.02 41.46
C GLY A 5 9.21 -5.17 39.95
N LEU A 6 9.68 -6.35 39.53
CA LEU A 6 9.69 -6.74 38.12
C LEU A 6 8.25 -6.85 37.63
N VAL A 7 7.82 -5.85 36.85
CA VAL A 7 6.61 -5.92 36.03
C VAL A 7 6.83 -7.04 35.02
N ASN A 8 6.13 -8.16 35.20
CA ASN A 8 6.09 -9.25 34.23
C ASN A 8 5.63 -8.70 32.87
N ALA A 9 6.52 -8.76 31.89
CA ALA A 9 6.15 -8.55 30.50
C ALA A 9 5.13 -9.63 30.09
N PRO A 10 4.05 -9.29 29.38
CA PRO A 10 3.09 -10.29 28.92
C PRO A 10 3.81 -11.33 28.05
N GLU A 11 3.52 -12.61 28.32
CA GLU A 11 4.02 -13.74 27.53
C GLU A 11 3.73 -13.48 26.04
N ARG A 12 4.80 -13.41 25.25
CA ARG A 12 4.71 -13.31 23.79
C ARG A 12 4.13 -14.63 23.28
N SER A 13 2.89 -14.62 22.81
CA SER A 13 2.39 -15.72 21.99
C SER A 13 3.35 -15.95 20.83
N ALA A 14 3.80 -17.20 20.67
CA ALA A 14 4.75 -17.55 19.63
C ALA A 14 4.19 -17.15 18.25
N PRO A 15 4.99 -16.51 17.38
CA PRO A 15 4.52 -16.17 16.04
C PRO A 15 4.08 -17.44 15.33
N ALA A 16 2.92 -17.40 14.68
CA ALA A 16 2.44 -18.51 13.87
C ALA A 16 3.52 -18.92 12.85
N PRO A 17 3.70 -20.22 12.56
CA PRO A 17 4.76 -20.67 11.66
C PRO A 17 4.64 -19.97 10.30
N ALA A 18 5.75 -19.38 9.86
CA ALA A 18 5.81 -18.65 8.61
C ALA A 18 5.43 -19.58 7.45
N ARG A 19 4.25 -19.39 6.87
CA ARG A 19 3.79 -20.19 5.72
C ARG A 19 4.81 -20.05 4.57
N PRO A 20 5.21 -21.15 3.92
CA PRO A 20 6.21 -21.14 2.87
C PRO A 20 5.74 -20.28 1.69
N GLU A 21 6.54 -19.28 1.33
CA GLU A 21 6.15 -18.27 0.33
C GLU A 21 6.63 -18.54 -1.08
N ARG A 22 7.38 -19.64 -1.29
CA ARG A 22 8.02 -19.90 -2.58
C ARG A 22 7.00 -20.00 -3.72
N GLY A 23 5.91 -20.73 -3.52
CA GLY A 23 4.84 -20.84 -4.53
C GLY A 23 4.17 -19.49 -4.82
N LYS A 24 3.83 -18.73 -3.77
CA LYS A 24 3.29 -17.38 -3.91
C LYS A 24 4.26 -16.46 -4.66
N ARG A 25 5.55 -16.56 -4.38
CA ARG A 25 6.58 -15.73 -5.01
C ARG A 25 6.68 -16.00 -6.51
N VAL A 26 6.64 -17.27 -6.93
CA VAL A 26 6.66 -17.63 -8.35
C VAL A 26 5.44 -17.06 -9.06
N LEU A 27 4.25 -17.18 -8.46
CA LEU A 27 3.02 -16.60 -8.99
C LEU A 27 3.13 -15.07 -9.10
N ASP A 28 3.55 -14.40 -8.04
CA ASP A 28 3.69 -12.93 -7.98
C ASP A 28 4.60 -12.42 -9.11
N VAL A 29 5.77 -13.04 -9.30
CA VAL A 29 6.73 -12.65 -10.33
C VAL A 29 6.18 -12.94 -11.72
N THR A 30 5.61 -14.12 -11.95
CA THR A 30 5.08 -14.52 -13.27
C THR A 30 3.97 -13.58 -13.72
N VAL A 31 3.01 -13.30 -12.84
CA VAL A 31 1.89 -12.40 -13.13
C VAL A 31 2.36 -10.95 -13.25
N ALA A 32 3.31 -10.49 -12.42
CA ALA A 32 3.85 -9.14 -12.54
C ALA A 32 4.60 -8.93 -13.88
N ILE A 33 5.37 -9.91 -14.35
CA ILE A 33 6.01 -9.87 -15.67
C ILE A 33 4.96 -9.78 -16.77
N ALA A 34 3.96 -10.68 -16.74
CA ALA A 34 2.89 -10.69 -17.74
C ALA A 34 2.13 -9.36 -17.78
N LEU A 35 1.78 -8.80 -16.62
CA LEU A 35 1.12 -7.51 -16.53
C LEU A 35 2.00 -6.36 -17.03
N LEU A 36 3.30 -6.33 -16.68
CA LEU A 36 4.22 -5.31 -17.17
C LEU A 36 4.37 -5.34 -18.69
N VAL A 37 4.49 -6.53 -19.28
CA VAL A 37 4.57 -6.69 -20.74
C VAL A 37 3.25 -6.26 -21.40
N LEU A 38 2.12 -6.75 -20.91
CA LEU A 38 0.80 -6.45 -21.48
C LEU A 38 0.45 -4.96 -21.36
N THR A 39 0.82 -4.33 -20.24
CA THR A 39 0.53 -2.91 -19.98
C THR A 39 1.65 -1.98 -20.44
N ALA A 40 2.73 -2.47 -21.05
CA ALA A 40 3.85 -1.63 -21.50
C ALA A 40 3.42 -0.45 -22.40
N PRO A 41 2.52 -0.62 -23.38
CA PRO A 41 2.02 0.51 -24.19
C PRO A 41 1.28 1.54 -23.34
N VAL A 42 0.47 1.08 -22.38
CA VAL A 42 -0.27 1.94 -21.45
C VAL A 42 0.68 2.70 -20.54
N LEU A 43 1.71 2.03 -20.00
CA LEU A 43 2.76 2.66 -19.19
C LEU A 43 3.48 3.76 -19.96
N ALA A 44 3.80 3.54 -21.25
CA ALA A 44 4.45 4.53 -22.10
C ALA A 44 3.55 5.76 -22.34
N VAL A 45 2.26 5.54 -22.64
CA VAL A 45 1.28 6.63 -22.81
C VAL A 45 1.11 7.42 -21.50
N VAL A 46 0.93 6.73 -20.37
CA VAL A 46 0.80 7.39 -19.05
C VAL A 46 2.07 8.17 -18.70
N ALA A 47 3.25 7.62 -18.98
CA ALA A 47 4.52 8.30 -18.77
C ALA A 47 4.60 9.61 -19.57
N ALA A 48 4.18 9.59 -20.85
CA ALA A 48 4.12 10.79 -21.68
C ALA A 48 3.11 11.82 -21.16
N LEU A 49 1.89 11.38 -20.78
CA LEU A 49 0.86 12.25 -20.21
C LEU A 49 1.35 12.93 -18.92
N VAL A 50 2.03 12.19 -18.04
CA VAL A 50 2.61 12.75 -16.81
C VAL A 50 3.76 13.69 -17.13
N ALA A 51 4.63 13.36 -18.09
CA ALA A 51 5.74 14.22 -18.50
C ALA A 51 5.24 15.57 -19.05
N VAL A 52 4.19 15.57 -19.86
CA VAL A 52 3.61 16.79 -20.43
C VAL A 52 2.75 17.54 -19.40
N GLY A 53 1.88 16.83 -18.67
CA GLY A 53 0.90 17.46 -17.79
C GLY A 53 1.41 17.86 -16.39
N LEU A 54 2.43 17.18 -15.88
CA LEU A 54 3.02 17.42 -14.56
C LEU A 54 4.52 17.74 -14.63
N GLY A 55 5.19 17.50 -15.76
CA GLY A 55 6.62 17.71 -15.95
C GLY A 55 7.47 16.51 -15.50
N ARG A 56 8.73 16.78 -15.17
CA ARG A 56 9.65 15.80 -14.56
C ARG A 56 9.75 16.01 -13.03
N PRO A 57 10.04 14.96 -12.25
CA PRO A 57 10.14 13.55 -12.64
C PRO A 57 8.78 12.91 -12.97
N VAL A 58 8.78 11.93 -13.89
CA VAL A 58 7.55 11.18 -14.26
C VAL A 58 7.13 10.23 -13.15
N LEU A 59 8.11 9.54 -12.56
CA LEU A 59 7.89 8.62 -11.46
C LEU A 59 8.04 9.37 -10.13
N PHE A 60 7.14 9.05 -9.21
CA PHE A 60 7.23 9.40 -7.81
C PHE A 60 7.82 8.22 -7.03
N ARG A 61 8.77 8.54 -6.14
CA ARG A 61 9.47 7.57 -5.30
C ARG A 61 9.26 7.95 -3.84
N GLN A 62 8.97 6.97 -2.99
CA GLN A 62 8.77 7.22 -1.57
C GLN A 62 9.18 6.03 -0.71
N CYS A 63 9.89 6.29 0.39
CA CYS A 63 10.22 5.26 1.37
C CYS A 63 8.95 4.71 2.03
N ARG A 64 8.92 3.40 2.23
CA ARG A 64 7.80 2.65 2.82
C ARG A 64 8.30 1.54 3.72
N ALA A 65 7.50 1.22 4.74
CA ALA A 65 7.73 0.05 5.57
C ALA A 65 7.32 -1.23 4.83
N GLY A 66 8.29 -2.13 4.65
CA GLY A 66 8.14 -3.43 4.03
C GLY A 66 7.91 -4.55 5.03
N ARG A 67 8.32 -5.76 4.65
CA ARG A 67 8.32 -6.92 5.54
C ARG A 67 9.27 -6.70 6.71
N HIS A 68 8.86 -7.10 7.90
CA HIS A 68 9.54 -6.91 9.17
C HIS A 68 9.88 -5.44 9.47
N GLY A 69 9.13 -4.51 8.86
CA GLY A 69 9.37 -3.07 8.98
C GLY A 69 10.57 -2.57 8.17
N LEU A 70 11.25 -3.43 7.39
CA LEU A 70 12.41 -3.03 6.61
C LEU A 70 12.03 -2.01 5.54
N PRO A 71 12.76 -0.88 5.42
CA PRO A 71 12.42 0.16 4.48
C PRO A 71 12.68 -0.28 3.03
N PHE A 72 11.79 0.11 2.12
CA PHE A 72 12.00 0.00 0.68
C PHE A 72 11.47 1.23 -0.06
N GLU A 73 11.94 1.43 -1.28
CA GLU A 73 11.48 2.54 -2.12
C GLU A 73 10.31 2.09 -3.01
N LEU A 74 9.11 2.60 -2.72
CA LEU A 74 7.93 2.44 -3.56
C LEU A 74 8.03 3.33 -4.80
N VAL A 75 7.74 2.77 -5.98
CA VAL A 75 7.74 3.50 -7.26
C VAL A 75 6.34 3.53 -7.86
N LYS A 76 5.84 4.72 -8.21
CA LYS A 76 4.54 4.91 -8.88
C LYS A 76 4.57 6.11 -9.82
N PHE A 77 3.55 6.34 -10.64
CA PHE A 77 3.49 7.60 -11.39
C PHE A 77 3.20 8.77 -10.47
N ARG A 78 3.81 9.92 -10.77
CA ARG A 78 3.52 11.16 -10.07
C ARG A 78 2.12 11.65 -10.46
N THR A 79 1.29 11.91 -9.47
CA THR A 79 -0.09 12.42 -9.67
C THR A 79 -0.30 13.83 -9.13
N MET A 80 0.72 14.44 -8.51
CA MET A 80 0.61 15.70 -7.80
C MET A 80 1.73 16.65 -8.17
N ARG A 81 1.43 17.94 -8.14
CA ARG A 81 2.43 19.01 -8.25
C ARG A 81 3.35 19.03 -7.02
N PRO A 82 4.59 19.53 -7.13
CA PRO A 82 5.40 19.84 -5.96
C PRO A 82 4.68 20.88 -5.07
N MET A 83 5.06 20.92 -3.79
CA MET A 83 4.58 21.99 -2.91
C MET A 83 5.13 23.34 -3.39
N ASP A 84 4.27 24.34 -3.40
CA ASP A 84 4.63 25.71 -3.76
C ASP A 84 3.71 26.69 -3.03
N ALA A 85 4.19 27.20 -1.89
CA ALA A 85 3.42 28.11 -1.05
C ALA A 85 3.09 29.43 -1.77
N ARG A 86 3.94 29.89 -2.70
CA ARG A 86 3.69 31.13 -3.46
C ARG A 86 2.51 30.99 -4.42
N ARG A 87 2.24 29.76 -4.86
CA ARG A 87 1.11 29.41 -5.74
C ARG A 87 -0.08 28.83 -4.98
N GLY A 88 -0.06 28.83 -3.64
CA GLY A 88 -1.11 28.22 -2.82
C GLY A 88 -1.22 26.70 -2.99
N LEU A 89 -0.11 26.02 -3.32
CA LEU A 89 -0.06 24.56 -3.49
C LEU A 89 0.53 23.91 -2.24
N VAL A 90 -0.18 24.00 -1.11
CA VAL A 90 0.31 23.57 0.20
C VAL A 90 -0.27 22.20 0.57
N THR A 91 -1.57 22.04 0.34
CA THR A 91 -2.32 20.82 0.67
C THR A 91 -2.31 19.82 -0.47
N ASP A 92 -2.62 18.57 -0.14
CA ASP A 92 -2.75 17.52 -1.15
C ASP A 92 -3.88 17.80 -2.16
N ALA A 93 -4.96 18.43 -1.71
CA ALA A 93 -6.11 18.78 -2.56
C ALA A 93 -5.72 19.82 -3.62
N GLU A 94 -4.99 20.87 -3.22
CA GLU A 94 -4.53 21.93 -4.13
C GLU A 94 -3.52 21.41 -5.16
N ARG A 95 -2.67 20.46 -4.75
CA ARG A 95 -1.62 19.89 -5.60
C ARG A 95 -2.14 18.84 -6.59
N LEU A 96 -3.37 18.35 -6.42
CA LEU A 96 -3.93 17.27 -7.22
C LEU A 96 -4.62 17.78 -8.50
N THR A 97 -3.99 17.55 -9.64
CA THR A 97 -4.48 17.99 -10.96
C THR A 97 -5.62 17.09 -11.47
N PRO A 98 -6.40 17.53 -12.48
CA PRO A 98 -7.40 16.66 -13.14
C PRO A 98 -6.78 15.36 -13.69
N LEU A 99 -5.60 15.45 -14.32
CA LEU A 99 -4.84 14.28 -14.75
C LEU A 99 -4.50 13.38 -13.57
N GLY A 100 -4.02 13.95 -12.46
CA GLY A 100 -3.71 13.21 -11.24
C GLY A 100 -4.92 12.49 -10.64
N ARG A 101 -6.10 13.13 -10.64
CA ARG A 101 -7.36 12.52 -10.20
C ARG A 101 -7.74 11.35 -11.09
N TRP A 102 -7.65 11.52 -12.41
CA TRP A 102 -7.96 10.46 -13.37
C TRP A 102 -7.02 9.25 -13.22
N LEU A 103 -5.72 9.49 -13.06
CA LEU A 103 -4.73 8.43 -12.84
C LEU A 103 -5.04 7.61 -11.56
N ARG A 104 -5.36 8.30 -10.45
CA ARG A 104 -5.76 7.63 -9.20
C ARG A 104 -7.08 6.87 -9.34
N ALA A 105 -8.06 7.46 -10.00
CA ALA A 105 -9.38 6.86 -10.19
C ALA A 105 -9.33 5.58 -11.02
N THR A 106 -8.41 5.51 -11.98
CA THR A 106 -8.17 4.34 -12.81
C THR A 106 -7.12 3.38 -12.22
N SER A 107 -6.46 3.77 -11.11
CA SER A 107 -5.33 3.06 -10.50
C SER A 107 -4.13 2.87 -11.45
N LEU A 108 -4.10 3.60 -12.57
CA LEU A 108 -2.98 3.57 -13.52
C LEU A 108 -1.70 4.12 -12.89
N ASP A 109 -1.81 4.99 -11.87
CA ASP A 109 -0.65 5.50 -11.17
C ASP A 109 0.14 4.41 -10.44
N GLU A 110 -0.52 3.33 -10.00
CA GLU A 110 0.10 2.26 -9.23
C GLU A 110 0.78 1.19 -10.10
N LEU A 111 0.58 1.14 -11.42
CA LEU A 111 1.19 0.12 -12.28
C LEU A 111 2.73 -0.01 -12.15
N PRO A 112 3.51 1.08 -11.99
CA PRO A 112 4.96 0.96 -11.77
C PRO A 112 5.35 0.18 -10.50
N THR A 113 4.45 0.01 -9.53
CA THR A 113 4.70 -0.81 -8.32
C THR A 113 4.88 -2.29 -8.65
N LEU A 114 4.47 -2.76 -9.83
CA LEU A 114 4.80 -4.12 -10.30
C LEU A 114 6.32 -4.34 -10.37
N TRP A 115 7.12 -3.29 -10.57
CA TRP A 115 8.57 -3.36 -10.46
C TRP A 115 9.04 -3.72 -9.04
N ASN A 116 8.38 -3.19 -8.01
CA ASN A 116 8.64 -3.56 -6.61
C ASN A 116 8.31 -5.04 -6.33
N VAL A 117 7.29 -5.58 -7.02
CA VAL A 117 7.00 -7.01 -6.97
C VAL A 117 8.17 -7.80 -7.57
N LEU A 118 8.67 -7.43 -8.75
CA LEU A 118 9.83 -8.11 -9.35
C LEU A 118 11.08 -8.05 -8.46
N ARG A 119 11.39 -6.90 -7.85
CA ARG A 119 12.54 -6.73 -6.94
C ARG A 119 12.43 -7.54 -5.64
N GLY A 120 11.21 -7.92 -5.24
CA GLY A 120 10.98 -8.68 -4.00
C GLY A 120 10.63 -7.83 -2.79
N ASP A 121 10.48 -6.51 -2.99
CA ASP A 121 10.00 -5.57 -1.97
C ASP A 121 8.52 -5.83 -1.64
N MET A 122 7.73 -6.15 -2.67
CA MET A 122 6.28 -6.31 -2.61
C MET A 122 5.81 -7.67 -3.15
N SER A 123 4.54 -7.95 -2.88
CA SER A 123 3.73 -9.05 -3.42
C SER A 123 2.57 -8.45 -4.22
N LEU A 124 1.87 -9.23 -5.06
CA LEU A 124 0.64 -8.74 -5.70
C LEU A 124 -0.45 -8.49 -4.65
N VAL A 125 -0.57 -9.42 -3.69
CA VAL A 125 -1.56 -9.36 -2.60
C VAL A 125 -0.86 -9.26 -1.25
N GLY A 126 -1.25 -8.28 -0.44
CA GLY A 126 -0.71 -8.02 0.89
C GLY A 126 -1.20 -6.69 1.49
N PRO A 127 -0.88 -6.43 2.77
CA PRO A 127 -1.17 -5.14 3.41
C PRO A 127 -0.60 -3.97 2.61
N ARG A 128 -1.30 -2.83 2.55
CA ARG A 128 -0.79 -1.65 1.82
C ARG A 128 0.48 -1.14 2.51
N PRO A 129 1.57 -0.88 1.77
CA PRO A 129 2.78 -0.33 2.37
C PRO A 129 2.52 1.09 2.88
N LEU A 130 2.77 1.32 4.16
CA LEU A 130 2.58 2.62 4.81
C LEU A 130 3.91 3.30 5.14
N LEU A 131 3.78 4.53 5.62
CA LEU A 131 4.85 5.41 6.04
C LEU A 131 5.68 4.77 7.18
N PRO A 132 7.03 4.75 7.09
CA PRO A 132 7.90 4.23 8.15
C PRO A 132 7.65 4.89 9.52
N GLU A 133 7.22 6.15 9.53
CA GLU A 133 6.88 6.93 10.72
C GLU A 133 5.77 6.29 11.57
N TYR A 134 4.98 5.37 10.99
CA TYR A 134 3.91 4.67 11.70
C TYR A 134 4.40 3.45 12.47
N LEU A 135 5.62 2.97 12.22
CA LEU A 135 6.16 1.75 12.86
C LEU A 135 6.16 1.84 14.39
N THR A 136 6.42 3.03 14.94
CA THR A 136 6.44 3.28 16.39
C THR A 136 5.05 3.52 16.98
N ARG A 137 4.02 3.64 16.14
CA ARG A 137 2.63 3.95 16.55
C ARG A 137 1.75 2.69 16.63
N TYR A 138 2.22 1.56 16.12
CA TYR A 138 1.46 0.32 16.12
C TYR A 138 1.43 -0.36 17.49
N SER A 139 0.28 -0.91 17.84
CA SER A 139 0.21 -1.95 18.86
C SER A 139 0.95 -3.22 18.39
N PRO A 140 1.34 -4.13 19.30
CA PRO A 140 1.95 -5.40 18.92
C PRO A 140 1.11 -6.18 17.89
N THR A 141 -0.22 -6.16 18.02
CA THR A 141 -1.14 -6.80 17.07
C THR A 141 -1.12 -6.12 15.70
N GLN A 142 -1.18 -4.78 15.65
CA GLN A 142 -1.15 -4.04 14.38
C GLN A 142 0.19 -4.22 13.64
N ALA A 143 1.30 -4.31 14.38
CA ALA A 143 2.62 -4.52 13.81
C ALA A 143 2.75 -5.84 13.04
N ARG A 144 1.90 -6.85 13.34
CA ARG A 144 1.85 -8.14 12.63
C ARG A 144 1.57 -8.00 11.14
N ARG A 145 0.99 -6.88 10.67
CA ARG A 145 0.84 -6.58 9.24
C ARG A 145 2.18 -6.64 8.46
N HIS A 146 3.30 -6.46 9.15
CA HIS A 146 4.65 -6.55 8.58
C HIS A 146 5.23 -7.97 8.56
N GLU A 147 4.52 -9.01 9.05
CA GLU A 147 4.98 -10.42 8.96
C GLU A 147 5.04 -10.92 7.50
N VAL A 148 4.36 -10.21 6.58
CA VAL A 148 4.31 -10.53 5.15
C VAL A 148 4.79 -9.35 4.30
N ARG A 149 5.12 -9.62 3.03
CA ARG A 149 5.40 -8.54 2.06
C ARG A 149 4.14 -7.68 1.88
N PRO A 150 4.29 -6.36 1.81
CA PRO A 150 3.20 -5.50 1.41
C PRO A 150 2.70 -5.82 0.00
N GLY A 151 1.45 -5.48 -0.28
CA GLY A 151 0.77 -5.79 -1.52
C GLY A 151 0.54 -4.58 -2.42
N VAL A 152 0.46 -4.82 -3.73
CA VAL A 152 -0.14 -3.87 -4.69
C VAL A 152 -1.62 -3.69 -4.33
N THR A 153 -2.32 -4.81 -4.11
CA THR A 153 -3.67 -4.86 -3.56
C THR A 153 -3.70 -5.68 -2.26
N GLY A 154 -4.84 -5.72 -1.57
CA GLY A 154 -4.99 -6.41 -0.29
C GLY A 154 -6.43 -6.40 0.19
N LEU A 155 -6.67 -7.07 1.32
CA LEU A 155 -8.02 -7.28 1.85
C LEU A 155 -8.70 -5.95 2.20
N ALA A 156 -7.99 -5.02 2.86
CA ALA A 156 -8.50 -3.68 3.13
C ALA A 156 -8.80 -2.89 1.84
N GLN A 157 -7.96 -3.05 0.82
CA GLN A 157 -8.11 -2.38 -0.49
C GLN A 157 -9.32 -2.88 -1.29
N VAL A 158 -9.86 -4.07 -1.03
CA VAL A 158 -11.06 -4.57 -1.75
C VAL A 158 -12.34 -4.48 -0.92
N ARG A 159 -12.25 -4.29 0.40
CA ARG A 159 -13.41 -4.17 1.29
C ARG A 159 -13.92 -2.75 1.49
N GLY A 160 -13.05 -1.73 1.37
CA GLY A 160 -13.50 -0.34 1.48
C GLY A 160 -12.47 0.73 1.13
N ARG A 161 -11.19 0.38 0.93
CA ARG A 161 -10.14 1.33 0.53
C ARG A 161 -10.08 2.52 1.49
N ASN A 162 -10.37 3.72 0.98
CA ASN A 162 -10.26 4.97 1.70
C ASN A 162 -11.49 5.28 2.56
N SER A 163 -12.59 4.52 2.46
CA SER A 163 -13.78 4.69 3.31
C SER A 163 -13.65 4.05 4.68
N LEU A 164 -12.66 3.18 4.88
CA LEU A 164 -12.41 2.49 6.15
C LEU A 164 -11.69 3.41 7.14
N SER A 165 -11.99 3.24 8.43
CA SER A 165 -11.19 3.82 9.52
C SER A 165 -9.77 3.25 9.51
N TRP A 166 -8.87 3.83 10.32
CA TRP A 166 -7.53 3.28 10.46
C TRP A 166 -7.56 1.90 11.13
N GLU A 167 -8.40 1.76 12.14
CA GLU A 167 -8.62 0.55 12.93
C GLU A 167 -9.08 -0.59 12.03
N ASP A 168 -10.13 -0.37 11.21
CA ASP A 168 -10.66 -1.38 10.30
C ASP A 168 -9.61 -1.81 9.26
N LYS A 169 -8.82 -0.86 8.73
CA LYS A 169 -7.75 -1.18 7.76
C LYS A 169 -6.71 -2.09 8.39
N LEU A 170 -6.26 -1.74 9.60
CA LEU A 170 -5.22 -2.49 10.29
C LEU A 170 -5.72 -3.85 10.75
N GLU A 171 -6.99 -3.97 11.17
CA GLU A 171 -7.62 -5.24 11.50
C GLU A 171 -7.71 -6.16 10.27
N LEU A 172 -8.12 -5.62 9.11
CA LEU A 172 -8.16 -6.38 7.86
C LEU A 172 -6.76 -6.80 7.38
N ASP A 173 -5.74 -5.97 7.60
CA ASP A 173 -4.35 -6.31 7.30
C ASP A 173 -3.86 -7.49 8.15
N VAL A 174 -4.16 -7.49 9.46
CA VAL A 174 -3.82 -8.60 10.38
C VAL A 174 -4.64 -9.85 10.04
N THR A 175 -5.93 -9.70 9.76
CA THR A 175 -6.80 -10.80 9.30
C THR A 175 -6.23 -11.47 8.05
N TYR A 176 -5.72 -10.68 7.09
CA TYR A 176 -5.06 -11.23 5.91
C TYR A 176 -3.79 -12.01 6.30
N VAL A 177 -2.95 -11.49 7.20
CA VAL A 177 -1.75 -12.20 7.68
C VAL A 177 -2.11 -13.59 8.24
N ASP A 178 -3.17 -13.67 9.04
CA ASP A 178 -3.62 -14.91 9.70
C ASP A 178 -4.24 -15.92 8.72
N THR A 179 -4.99 -15.43 7.74
CA THR A 179 -5.84 -16.27 6.87
C THR A 179 -5.30 -16.49 5.47
N ARG A 180 -4.18 -15.83 5.09
CA ARG A 180 -3.61 -15.87 3.72
C ARG A 180 -3.45 -17.26 3.14
N ASN A 181 -4.12 -17.50 2.02
CA ASN A 181 -3.95 -18.69 1.21
C ASN A 181 -4.20 -18.33 -0.25
N LEU A 182 -3.86 -19.24 -1.17
CA LEU A 182 -3.99 -18.97 -2.61
C LEU A 182 -5.43 -18.61 -3.01
N ARG A 183 -6.44 -19.25 -2.41
CA ARG A 183 -7.85 -18.96 -2.69
C ARG A 183 -8.22 -17.53 -2.29
N LEU A 184 -7.77 -17.09 -1.12
CA LEU A 184 -7.98 -15.70 -0.66
C LEU A 184 -7.26 -14.71 -1.58
N ASP A 185 -6.03 -14.99 -1.99
CA ASP A 185 -5.28 -14.14 -2.93
C ASP A 185 -6.03 -13.99 -4.26
N LEU A 186 -6.50 -15.09 -4.85
CA LEU A 186 -7.28 -15.06 -6.09
C LEU A 186 -8.60 -14.30 -5.93
N ALA A 187 -9.29 -14.46 -4.80
CA ALA A 187 -10.50 -13.70 -4.50
C ALA A 187 -10.22 -12.20 -4.39
N ILE A 188 -9.12 -11.79 -3.75
CA ILE A 188 -8.71 -10.38 -3.66
C ILE A 188 -8.34 -9.83 -5.04
N LEU A 189 -7.60 -10.59 -5.86
CA LEU A 189 -7.26 -10.18 -7.23
C LEU A 189 -8.52 -9.96 -8.08
N GLY A 190 -9.46 -10.90 -8.06
CA GLY A 190 -10.75 -10.76 -8.77
C GLY A 190 -11.56 -9.56 -8.28
N ALA A 191 -11.64 -9.37 -6.96
CA ALA A 191 -12.31 -8.21 -6.37
C ALA A 191 -11.61 -6.89 -6.75
N THR A 192 -10.29 -6.88 -6.87
CA THR A 192 -9.50 -5.72 -7.28
C THR A 192 -9.87 -5.28 -8.70
N VAL A 193 -9.97 -6.22 -9.65
CA VAL A 193 -10.41 -5.93 -11.02
C VAL A 193 -11.79 -5.26 -11.00
N ARG A 194 -12.74 -5.81 -10.23
CA ARG A 194 -14.07 -5.22 -10.08
C ARG A 194 -14.01 -3.80 -9.51
N THR A 195 -13.25 -3.57 -8.43
CA THR A 195 -13.12 -2.25 -7.80
C THR A 195 -12.49 -1.22 -8.73
N VAL A 196 -11.48 -1.60 -9.52
CA VAL A 196 -10.84 -0.72 -10.51
C VAL A 196 -11.80 -0.38 -11.65
N LEU A 197 -12.52 -1.37 -12.19
CA LEU A 197 -13.50 -1.15 -13.26
C LEU A 197 -14.67 -0.27 -12.81
N ARG A 198 -15.13 -0.43 -11.56
CA ARG A 198 -16.25 0.34 -10.99
C ARG A 198 -15.85 1.68 -10.40
N ARG A 199 -14.53 1.95 -10.23
CA ARG A 199 -14.01 3.19 -9.64
C ARG A 199 -14.56 3.46 -8.22
N GLU A 200 -14.76 2.41 -7.42
CA GLU A 200 -15.30 2.51 -6.06
C GLU A 200 -14.22 2.93 -5.03
N GLY A 201 -14.60 3.75 -4.03
CA GLY A 201 -13.79 4.04 -2.83
C GLY A 201 -12.48 4.82 -3.05
N ILE A 202 -12.42 5.67 -4.08
CA ILE A 202 -11.19 6.38 -4.51
C ILE A 202 -10.76 7.48 -3.53
N SER A 203 -11.71 8.19 -2.92
CA SER A 203 -11.44 9.29 -1.97
C SER A 203 -11.92 8.91 -0.57
N ALA A 204 -11.21 9.38 0.46
CA ALA A 204 -11.74 9.36 1.82
C ALA A 204 -12.78 10.48 1.95
N ASN A 205 -13.80 10.30 2.79
CA ASN A 205 -14.85 11.29 3.00
C ASN A 205 -14.24 12.65 3.37
N GLY A 206 -14.24 13.60 2.42
CA GLY A 206 -13.75 14.97 2.62
C GLY A 206 -12.25 15.21 2.41
N SER A 207 -11.42 14.21 2.07
CA SER A 207 -9.97 14.41 1.87
C SER A 207 -9.41 13.74 0.61
N ALA A 208 -8.48 14.45 -0.06
CA ALA A 208 -7.82 13.99 -1.28
C ALA A 208 -6.85 12.80 -1.04
N THR A 209 -6.47 12.58 0.22
CA THR A 209 -5.59 11.50 0.71
C THR A 209 -6.09 11.02 2.07
N ALA A 210 -5.77 9.77 2.43
CA ALA A 210 -6.11 9.25 3.75
C ALA A 210 -5.40 10.06 4.84
N PRO A 211 -6.07 10.36 5.98
CA PRO A 211 -5.48 11.12 7.07
C PRO A 211 -4.26 10.40 7.65
N GLU A 212 -3.36 11.15 8.28
CA GLU A 212 -2.21 10.56 8.97
C GLU A 212 -2.67 9.61 10.09
N PHE A 213 -1.97 8.48 10.26
CA PHE A 213 -2.25 7.54 11.35
C PHE A 213 -1.52 7.99 12.62
N LEU A 214 -2.22 8.50 13.62
CA LEU A 214 -1.62 9.03 14.86
C LEU A 214 -1.46 7.98 15.98
N GLY A 215 -1.75 6.71 15.69
CA GLY A 215 -1.90 5.66 16.71
C GLY A 215 -3.36 5.47 17.11
N SER A 216 -3.69 4.32 17.66
CA SER A 216 -5.04 4.06 18.18
C SER A 216 -5.23 4.75 19.53
N PRO A 217 -6.42 5.33 19.80
CA PRO A 217 -6.77 5.80 21.13
C PRO A 217 -6.59 4.67 22.15
N ARG A 218 -6.02 4.99 23.32
CA ARG A 218 -5.90 4.05 24.43
C ARG A 218 -7.24 3.87 25.14
#